data_AF-A0A5Q5BTC9-F1
#
_entry.id   AF-A0A5Q5BTC9-F1
#
_cell.length_a   1.000
_cell.length_b   1.000
_cell.length_c   1.000
_cell.angle_alpha   90.00
_cell.angle_beta   90.00
_cell.angle_gamma   90.00
#
_symmetry.space_group_name_H-M   'P 1'
#
loop_
_entity.id
_entity.type
_entity.pdbx_description
1 polymer ?
#
loop_
_entity_poly.entity_id
_entity_poly.type
_entity_poly.pdbx_seq_one_letter_code
_entity_poly.pdbx_strand_id
1 'polypeptide(L)'
;MDPAAATGQVRVAVIGDGRAADLALPTTLAIRELIPRIRATLASGRDDDEVPTNNGADVDELRPYSLAPLGGTPFSLDATLETLAIDDGEQLVLCKLPPGPAAPPVVEDIADAAAIHSASRFKPFTHALLPAVAQVVVLALGALGCGLALDGWRRGYQLWAAAGLGALTVVFIAATVILRRRGYTVAAGRMGVATTLPLGLALAASLPGDGAAPRVLLAAACLLAWALLLLVLTSTWVATYTAIIAISATVAIAAAVRTLWHLPYLSLGCGVLAVSLLLASNAPTLSAAWARFPLPNVPAPGEPTPPPKSLAEIEDLPRRAATSNSYQSGLIAASVILAVTGSVLVLWLPAAPALLAWWLVVATITVTVLRMRIWDSAIPALWFLAAPFLTVAALTVSFTATGHAIAGLYAAAAAVGMTVVLLIASTLKPRELSIPRRRYLDLFENTLLITIVPAMLWLVGLVSLIRNRGSL
;
A
#
# COMPACT_ATOMS: atom_id res chain seq x y z
N MET A 1 -20.36 -10.30 -37.13
CA MET A 1 -19.43 -10.50 -38.25
C MET A 1 -18.41 -9.40 -38.13
N ASP A 2 -17.16 -9.74 -37.84
CA ASP A 2 -16.11 -8.73 -37.73
C ASP A 2 -15.95 -8.01 -39.07
N PRO A 3 -15.91 -6.68 -39.10
CA PRO A 3 -15.67 -5.92 -40.33
C PRO A 3 -14.34 -6.28 -41.00
N ALA A 4 -13.34 -6.72 -40.21
CA ALA A 4 -12.06 -7.22 -40.70
C ALA A 4 -12.18 -8.45 -41.62
N ALA A 5 -13.14 -9.35 -41.35
CA ALA A 5 -13.34 -10.56 -42.17
C ALA A 5 -14.00 -10.26 -43.53
N ALA A 6 -14.64 -9.10 -43.69
CA ALA A 6 -15.32 -8.71 -44.93
C ALA A 6 -14.42 -7.96 -45.92
N THR A 7 -13.36 -7.29 -45.44
CA THR A 7 -12.45 -6.47 -46.25
C THR A 7 -11.00 -6.98 -46.27
N GLY A 8 -10.63 -7.92 -45.40
CA GLY A 8 -9.25 -8.42 -45.27
C GLY A 8 -8.27 -7.37 -44.74
N GLN A 9 -8.77 -6.35 -44.04
CA GLN A 9 -8.00 -5.24 -43.49
C GLN A 9 -8.32 -5.07 -42.01
N VAL A 10 -7.30 -4.75 -41.20
CA VAL A 10 -7.42 -4.39 -39.78
C VAL A 10 -6.91 -2.98 -39.58
N ARG A 11 -7.65 -2.17 -38.82
CA ARG A 11 -7.28 -0.81 -38.43
C ARG A 11 -6.45 -0.85 -37.17
N VAL A 12 -5.18 -0.48 -37.26
CA VAL A 12 -4.27 -0.40 -36.11
C VAL A 12 -3.72 1.01 -35.98
N ALA A 13 -3.44 1.41 -34.74
CA ALA A 13 -2.73 2.65 -34.45
C ALA A 13 -1.24 2.33 -34.31
N VAL A 14 -0.42 2.74 -35.28
CA VAL A 14 1.03 2.50 -35.27
C VAL A 14 1.77 3.71 -34.72
N ILE A 15 2.61 3.47 -33.72
CA ILE A 15 3.43 4.47 -33.03
C ILE A 15 4.89 4.28 -33.44
N GLY A 16 5.49 5.29 -34.07
CA GLY A 16 6.92 5.37 -34.40
C GLY A 16 7.67 6.39 -33.55
N ASP A 17 8.92 6.71 -33.91
CA ASP A 17 9.79 7.67 -33.21
C ASP A 17 9.20 9.10 -33.24
N GLY A 18 8.25 9.37 -32.33
CA GLY A 18 7.62 10.68 -32.12
C GLY A 18 6.35 10.96 -32.93
N ARG A 19 5.83 9.99 -33.70
CA ARG A 19 4.58 10.11 -34.48
C ARG A 19 3.68 8.89 -34.33
N ALA A 20 2.38 9.11 -34.36
CA ALA A 20 1.37 8.05 -34.39
C ALA A 20 0.46 8.23 -35.61
N ALA A 21 0.12 7.13 -36.27
CA ALA A 21 -0.79 7.12 -37.42
C ALA A 21 -1.74 5.93 -37.33
N ASP A 22 -3.02 6.16 -37.64
CA ASP A 22 -4.03 5.13 -37.75
C ASP A 22 -4.01 4.57 -39.18
N LEU A 23 -3.69 3.28 -39.32
CA LEU A 23 -3.47 2.63 -40.61
C LEU A 23 -4.40 1.44 -40.78
N ALA A 24 -5.00 1.30 -41.95
CA ALA A 24 -5.69 0.09 -42.35
C ALA A 24 -4.70 -0.84 -43.05
N LEU A 25 -4.27 -1.90 -42.37
CA LEU A 25 -3.27 -2.84 -42.86
C LEU A 25 -3.95 -4.14 -43.33
N PRO A 26 -3.54 -4.71 -44.49
CA PRO A 26 -4.00 -6.02 -44.91
C PRO A 26 -3.60 -7.13 -43.93
N THR A 27 -4.53 -8.00 -43.57
CA THR A 27 -4.29 -9.04 -42.55
C THR A 27 -3.45 -10.21 -43.03
N THR A 28 -3.46 -10.48 -44.34
CA THR A 28 -2.85 -11.64 -44.98
C THR A 28 -1.40 -11.43 -45.40
N LEU A 29 -0.91 -10.19 -45.40
CA LEU A 29 0.48 -9.87 -45.79
C LEU A 29 1.44 -10.07 -44.61
N ALA A 30 2.67 -10.49 -44.93
CA ALA A 30 3.72 -10.62 -43.93
C ALA A 30 4.19 -9.24 -43.45
N ILE A 31 4.53 -9.13 -42.17
CA ILE A 31 4.97 -7.87 -41.56
C ILE A 31 6.13 -7.22 -42.33
N ARG A 32 7.08 -8.01 -42.87
CA ARG A 32 8.19 -7.49 -43.68
C ARG A 32 7.76 -6.64 -44.89
N GLU A 33 6.59 -6.92 -45.47
CA GLU A 33 6.07 -6.20 -46.65
C GLU A 33 5.29 -4.94 -46.25
N LEU A 34 4.73 -4.94 -45.04
CA LEU A 34 3.99 -3.80 -44.50
C LEU A 34 4.93 -2.68 -44.00
N ILE A 35 6.12 -3.03 -43.50
CA ILE A 35 7.04 -2.09 -42.85
C ILE A 35 7.49 -0.91 -43.73
N PRO A 36 7.90 -1.09 -44.99
CA PRO A 36 8.30 0.03 -45.83
C PRO A 36 7.17 1.05 -45.99
N ARG A 37 5.93 0.56 -46.16
CA ARG A 37 4.74 1.40 -46.29
C ARG A 37 4.42 2.13 -44.98
N ILE A 38 4.43 1.42 -43.86
CA ILE A 38 4.23 2.01 -42.52
C ILE A 38 5.27 3.10 -42.24
N ARG A 39 6.55 2.87 -42.59
CA ARG A 39 7.62 3.87 -42.43
C ARG A 39 7.41 5.10 -43.31
N ALA A 40 7.01 4.91 -44.55
CA ALA A 40 6.69 6.01 -45.46
C ALA A 40 5.53 6.85 -44.91
N THR A 41 4.43 6.21 -44.52
CA THR A 41 3.25 6.89 -43.97
C THR A 41 3.53 7.60 -42.63
N LEU A 42 4.36 7.02 -41.76
CA LEU A 42 4.79 7.67 -40.51
C LEU A 42 5.72 8.87 -40.75
N ALA A 43 6.51 8.85 -41.83
CA ALA A 43 7.43 9.93 -42.17
C ALA A 43 6.70 11.12 -42.83
N SER A 44 5.78 10.85 -43.75
CA SER A 44 5.09 11.88 -44.54
C SER A 44 3.71 12.28 -44.00
N GLY A 45 3.06 11.41 -43.22
CA GLY A 45 1.71 11.61 -42.71
C GLY A 45 0.60 11.42 -43.77
N ARG A 46 0.92 10.89 -44.95
CA ARG A 46 -0.03 10.61 -46.04
C ARG A 46 0.14 9.17 -46.54
N ASP A 47 -0.97 8.53 -46.87
CA ASP A 47 -1.01 7.12 -47.29
C ASP A 47 -0.77 6.92 -48.81
N ASP A 48 -0.79 8.03 -49.59
CA ASP A 48 -0.70 8.05 -51.06
C ASP A 48 0.70 8.36 -51.61
N ASP A 49 1.71 8.52 -50.76
CA ASP A 49 3.06 8.83 -51.23
C ASP A 49 3.74 7.59 -51.83
N GLU A 50 4.44 7.77 -52.96
CA GLU A 50 5.25 6.72 -53.57
C GLU A 50 6.27 6.20 -52.55
N VAL A 51 6.28 4.88 -52.32
CA VAL A 51 7.29 4.24 -51.46
C VAL A 51 8.66 4.58 -52.06
N PRO A 52 9.54 5.31 -51.35
CA PRO A 52 10.83 5.67 -51.89
C PRO A 52 11.58 4.40 -52.27
N THR A 53 11.93 4.29 -53.56
CA THR A 53 12.79 3.23 -54.07
C THR A 53 14.19 3.49 -53.52
N ASN A 54 14.55 2.80 -52.44
CA ASN A 54 15.79 3.04 -51.72
C ASN A 54 16.98 2.60 -52.59
N ASN A 55 17.55 3.54 -53.35
CA ASN A 55 18.77 3.38 -54.15
C ASN A 55 19.99 4.04 -53.46
N GLY A 56 20.00 4.09 -52.14
CA GLY A 56 21.11 4.62 -51.36
C GLY A 56 21.27 3.83 -50.07
N ALA A 57 22.35 3.06 -49.99
CA ALA A 57 22.79 2.40 -48.76
C ALA A 57 23.17 3.46 -47.73
N ASP A 58 22.22 3.91 -46.92
CA ASP A 58 22.50 4.64 -45.70
C ASP A 58 22.97 3.64 -44.64
N VAL A 59 24.14 3.92 -44.05
CA VAL A 59 24.94 3.03 -43.20
C VAL A 59 24.25 2.70 -41.85
N ASP A 60 23.02 3.18 -41.63
CA ASP A 60 22.21 2.97 -40.42
C ASP A 60 21.22 1.76 -40.52
N GLU A 61 21.25 1.02 -41.64
CA GLU A 61 20.29 -0.04 -42.01
C GLU A 61 20.65 -1.49 -41.60
N LEU A 62 21.60 -1.72 -40.70
CA LEU A 62 22.00 -3.10 -40.36
C LEU A 62 20.95 -3.89 -39.54
N ARG A 63 19.85 -3.27 -39.08
CA ARG A 63 18.80 -3.95 -38.30
C ARG A 63 17.42 -3.74 -38.92
N PRO A 64 16.71 -4.81 -39.31
CA PRO A 64 15.35 -4.69 -39.80
C PRO A 64 14.43 -4.16 -38.68
N TYR A 65 13.46 -3.35 -39.06
CA TYR A 65 12.37 -2.96 -38.17
C TYR A 65 11.37 -4.11 -38.06
N SER A 66 10.56 -4.13 -37.00
CA SER A 66 9.38 -4.97 -36.84
C SER A 66 8.30 -4.21 -36.06
N LEU A 67 7.10 -4.78 -36.01
CA LEU A 67 6.00 -4.30 -35.18
C LEU A 67 6.03 -5.05 -33.83
N ALA A 68 5.70 -4.37 -32.74
CA ALA A 68 5.54 -4.97 -31.43
C ALA A 68 4.23 -4.48 -30.79
N PRO A 69 3.57 -5.27 -29.94
CA PRO A 69 2.53 -4.74 -29.08
C PRO A 69 3.16 -3.78 -28.05
N LEU A 70 2.37 -2.86 -27.50
CA LEU A 70 2.84 -1.90 -26.49
C LEU A 70 3.52 -2.61 -25.30
N GLY A 71 4.85 -2.44 -25.19
CA GLY A 71 5.66 -3.05 -24.12
C GLY A 71 5.91 -4.55 -24.28
N GLY A 72 5.57 -5.14 -25.43
CA GLY A 72 5.80 -6.56 -25.73
C GLY A 72 7.04 -6.83 -26.56
N THR A 73 7.22 -8.10 -26.93
CA THR A 73 8.30 -8.52 -27.83
C THR A 73 7.96 -8.21 -29.29
N PRO A 74 8.94 -7.81 -30.12
CA PRO A 74 8.71 -7.61 -31.54
C PRO A 74 8.23 -8.88 -32.22
N PHE A 75 7.28 -8.74 -33.13
CA PHE A 75 6.76 -9.82 -33.94
C PHE A 75 7.82 -10.35 -34.90
N SER A 76 7.66 -11.61 -35.28
CA SER A 76 8.43 -12.19 -36.38
C SER A 76 8.07 -11.48 -37.69
N LEU A 77 9.07 -11.24 -38.53
CA LEU A 77 8.90 -10.60 -39.84
C LEU A 77 8.01 -11.39 -40.81
N ASP A 78 7.86 -12.68 -40.54
CA ASP A 78 7.16 -13.66 -41.39
C ASP A 78 5.75 -13.94 -40.91
N ALA A 79 5.40 -13.41 -39.73
CA ALA A 79 4.05 -13.50 -39.23
C ALA A 79 3.14 -12.52 -39.99
N THR A 80 1.89 -12.93 -40.17
CA THR A 80 0.81 -12.08 -40.66
C THR A 80 0.00 -11.55 -39.47
N LEU A 81 -0.70 -10.43 -39.65
CA LEU A 81 -1.54 -9.86 -38.59
C LEU A 81 -2.68 -10.82 -38.20
N GLU A 82 -3.18 -11.61 -39.15
CA GLU A 82 -4.17 -12.67 -38.89
C GLU A 82 -3.61 -13.78 -37.99
N THR A 83 -2.38 -14.24 -38.25
CA THR A 83 -1.73 -15.29 -37.45
C THR A 83 -1.44 -14.82 -36.02
N LEU A 84 -1.21 -13.51 -35.85
CA LEU A 84 -0.99 -12.87 -34.56
C LEU A 84 -2.29 -12.49 -33.84
N ALA A 85 -3.46 -12.72 -34.48
CA ALA A 85 -4.79 -12.39 -33.96
C ALA A 85 -4.89 -10.93 -33.47
N ILE A 86 -4.38 -9.99 -34.27
CA ILE A 86 -4.46 -8.56 -33.97
C ILE A 86 -5.87 -8.06 -34.27
N ASP A 87 -6.49 -7.44 -33.26
CA ASP A 87 -7.85 -6.93 -33.34
C ASP A 87 -7.90 -5.49 -33.89
N ASP A 88 -9.05 -5.10 -34.44
CA ASP A 88 -9.31 -3.71 -34.84
C ASP A 88 -9.18 -2.75 -33.65
N GLY A 89 -8.37 -1.71 -33.81
CA GLY A 89 -8.10 -0.67 -32.82
C GLY A 89 -6.88 -0.95 -31.95
N GLU A 90 -6.15 -2.04 -32.17
CA GLU A 90 -4.94 -2.35 -31.40
C GLU A 90 -3.80 -1.35 -31.70
N GLN A 91 -3.02 -1.03 -30.66
CA GLN A 91 -1.90 -0.11 -30.74
C GLN A 91 -0.58 -0.88 -30.87
N LEU A 92 0.14 -0.63 -31.97
CA LEU A 92 1.40 -1.28 -32.29
C LEU A 92 2.54 -0.27 -32.31
N VAL A 93 3.72 -0.69 -31.86
CA VAL A 93 4.94 0.13 -31.87
C VAL A 93 5.88 -0.37 -32.96
N LEU A 94 6.34 0.53 -33.81
CA LEU A 94 7.41 0.25 -34.75
C LEU A 94 8.75 0.27 -33.99
N CYS A 95 9.44 -0.86 -33.94
CA CYS A 95 10.69 -1.01 -33.21
C CYS A 95 11.76 -1.70 -34.05
N LYS A 96 13.04 -1.42 -33.76
CA LYS A 96 14.14 -2.17 -34.38
C LYS A 96 14.20 -3.57 -33.77
N LEU A 97 14.38 -4.61 -34.59
CA LEU A 97 14.51 -5.97 -34.10
C LEU A 97 15.73 -6.03 -33.14
N PRO A 98 15.59 -6.60 -31.94
CA PRO A 98 16.70 -6.71 -31.01
C PRO A 98 17.82 -7.52 -31.68
N PRO A 99 19.09 -7.14 -31.47
CA PRO A 99 20.19 -7.96 -31.95
C PRO A 99 20.02 -9.36 -31.34
N GLY A 100 20.23 -10.39 -32.17
CA GLY A 100 20.26 -11.76 -31.69
C GLY A 100 21.24 -11.91 -30.52
N PRO A 101 21.06 -12.92 -29.65
CA PRO A 101 21.97 -13.13 -28.54
C PRO A 101 23.40 -13.20 -29.08
N ALA A 102 24.28 -12.35 -28.55
CA ALA A 102 25.69 -12.43 -28.87
C ALA A 102 26.16 -13.86 -28.57
N ALA A 103 26.97 -14.44 -29.46
CA ALA A 103 27.53 -15.76 -29.24
C ALA A 103 28.19 -15.76 -27.86
N PRO A 104 27.82 -16.70 -26.95
CA PRO A 104 28.42 -16.73 -25.64
C PRO A 104 29.93 -16.95 -25.80
N PRO A 105 30.77 -16.22 -25.07
CA PRO A 105 32.22 -16.44 -25.13
C PRO A 105 32.50 -17.88 -24.73
N VAL A 106 33.26 -18.60 -25.56
CA VAL A 106 33.75 -19.94 -25.23
C VAL A 106 34.90 -19.77 -24.23
N VAL A 107 34.65 -20.12 -22.98
CA VAL A 107 35.68 -20.10 -21.93
C VAL A 107 36.27 -21.50 -21.84
N GLU A 108 37.55 -21.64 -22.18
CA GLU A 108 38.24 -22.93 -22.21
C GLU A 108 38.60 -23.43 -20.80
N ASP A 109 38.83 -22.51 -19.84
CA ASP A 109 39.16 -22.83 -18.46
C ASP A 109 37.91 -22.85 -17.56
N ILE A 110 37.74 -23.96 -16.84
CA ILE A 110 36.67 -24.16 -15.87
C ILE A 110 36.80 -23.15 -14.70
N ALA A 111 38.02 -22.76 -14.33
CA ALA A 111 38.26 -21.78 -13.28
C ALA A 111 37.75 -20.39 -13.68
N ASP A 112 38.03 -19.96 -14.92
CA ASP A 112 37.54 -18.69 -15.45
C ASP A 112 36.02 -18.71 -15.65
N ALA A 113 35.47 -19.83 -16.15
CA ALA A 113 34.04 -19.99 -16.29
C ALA A 113 33.32 -19.90 -14.93
N ALA A 114 33.90 -20.53 -13.88
CA ALA A 114 33.40 -20.43 -12.53
C ALA A 114 33.53 -19.01 -11.95
N ALA A 115 34.63 -18.30 -12.22
CA ALA A 115 34.85 -16.93 -11.77
C ALA A 115 33.86 -15.94 -12.42
N ILE A 116 33.64 -16.02 -13.73
CA ILE A 116 32.68 -15.18 -14.48
C ILE A 116 31.25 -15.42 -13.97
N HIS A 117 30.87 -16.69 -13.80
CA HIS A 117 29.54 -17.04 -13.30
C HIS A 117 29.35 -16.61 -11.83
N SER A 118 30.38 -16.75 -11.00
CA SER A 118 30.39 -16.29 -9.61
C SER A 118 30.25 -14.76 -9.52
N ALA A 119 31.02 -14.01 -10.32
CA ALA A 119 30.97 -12.55 -10.36
C ALA A 119 29.58 -12.03 -10.73
N SER A 120 28.82 -12.74 -11.57
CA SER A 120 27.43 -12.38 -11.90
C SER A 120 26.45 -12.55 -10.73
N ARG A 121 26.75 -13.44 -9.78
CA ARG A 121 25.88 -13.74 -8.62
C ARG A 121 26.23 -12.93 -7.38
N PHE A 122 27.48 -12.49 -7.23
CA PHE A 122 27.93 -11.77 -6.05
C PHE A 122 28.09 -10.28 -6.32
N LYS A 123 27.44 -9.45 -5.48
CA LYS A 123 27.79 -8.03 -5.40
C LYS A 123 28.99 -7.87 -4.48
N PRO A 124 30.11 -7.26 -4.94
CA PRO A 124 31.25 -7.00 -4.09
C PRO A 124 30.86 -6.04 -2.95
N PHE A 125 31.47 -6.22 -1.78
CA PHE A 125 31.32 -5.26 -0.70
C PHE A 125 31.97 -3.94 -1.11
N THR A 126 31.14 -2.93 -1.35
CA THR A 126 31.57 -1.58 -1.70
C THR A 126 31.34 -0.64 -0.53
N HIS A 127 32.18 0.39 -0.38
CA HIS A 127 32.01 1.41 0.64
C HIS A 127 30.64 2.14 0.56
N ALA A 128 29.98 2.09 -0.60
CA ALA A 128 28.62 2.58 -0.79
C ALA A 128 27.55 1.82 0.04
N LEU A 129 27.81 0.59 0.46
CA LEU A 129 26.91 -0.19 1.32
C LEU A 129 27.03 0.20 2.81
N LEU A 130 28.16 0.80 3.21
CA LEU A 130 28.45 1.10 4.61
C LEU A 130 27.39 2.00 5.28
N PRO A 131 26.87 3.08 4.64
CA PRO A 131 25.82 3.89 5.25
C PRO A 131 24.52 3.13 5.52
N ALA A 132 24.14 2.22 4.61
CA ALA A 132 22.93 1.41 4.77
C ALA A 132 23.09 0.40 5.91
N VAL A 133 24.23 -0.28 5.99
CA VAL A 133 24.55 -1.23 7.07
C VAL A 133 24.63 -0.49 8.41
N ALA A 134 25.34 0.63 8.47
CA ALA A 134 25.44 1.45 9.68
C ALA A 134 24.06 1.89 10.17
N GLN A 135 23.16 2.27 9.25
CA GLN A 135 21.79 2.63 9.62
C GLN A 135 21.02 1.45 10.22
N VAL A 136 21.13 0.25 9.65
CA VAL A 136 20.49 -0.95 10.22
C VAL A 136 21.02 -1.24 11.62
N VAL A 137 22.34 -1.14 11.83
CA VAL A 137 22.96 -1.33 13.16
C VAL A 137 22.47 -0.29 14.17
N VAL A 138 22.42 0.98 13.80
CA VAL A 138 21.91 2.06 14.66
C VAL A 138 20.44 1.81 15.05
N LEU A 139 19.62 1.38 14.10
CA LEU A 139 18.22 1.06 14.36
C LEU A 139 18.07 -0.17 15.27
N ALA A 140 18.86 -1.22 15.06
CA ALA A 140 18.86 -2.43 15.89
C ALA A 140 19.32 -2.14 17.32
N LEU A 141 20.41 -1.39 17.50
CA LEU A 141 20.90 -0.96 18.81
C LEU A 141 19.91 0.00 19.49
N GLY A 142 19.26 0.87 18.73
CA GLY A 142 18.19 1.73 19.25
C GLY A 142 16.99 0.93 19.76
N ALA A 143 16.55 -0.09 19.01
CA ALA A 143 15.48 -0.98 19.42
C ALA A 143 15.85 -1.76 20.70
N LEU A 144 17.09 -2.24 20.78
CA LEU A 144 17.63 -2.88 21.99
C LEU A 144 17.66 -1.90 23.18
N GLY A 145 18.08 -0.65 22.95
CA GLY A 145 18.06 0.41 23.97
C GLY A 145 16.65 0.70 24.50
N CYS A 146 15.64 0.77 23.61
CA CYS A 146 14.24 0.88 24.02
C CYS A 146 13.79 -0.33 24.86
N GLY A 147 14.18 -1.55 24.47
CA GLY A 147 13.85 -2.77 25.20
C GLY A 147 14.45 -2.79 26.62
N LEU A 148 15.72 -2.42 26.75
CA LEU A 148 16.40 -2.31 28.04
C LEU A 148 15.78 -1.21 28.93
N ALA A 149 15.41 -0.07 28.34
CA ALA A 149 14.73 0.99 29.08
C ALA A 149 13.35 0.56 29.57
N LEU A 150 12.59 -0.19 28.77
CA LEU A 150 11.30 -0.77 29.16
C LEU A 150 11.44 -1.78 30.30
N ASP A 151 12.46 -2.64 30.26
CA ASP A 151 12.76 -3.58 31.35
C ASP A 151 13.17 -2.82 32.63
N GLY A 152 14.02 -1.80 32.50
CA GLY A 152 14.38 -0.89 33.61
C GLY A 152 13.17 -0.20 34.22
N TRP A 153 12.21 0.27 33.39
CA TRP A 153 10.96 0.85 33.85
C TRP A 153 10.13 -0.17 34.64
N ARG A 154 9.99 -1.41 34.13
CA ARG A 154 9.28 -2.48 34.85
C ARG A 154 9.90 -2.83 36.20
N ARG A 155 11.23 -2.73 36.33
CA ARG A 155 11.96 -2.97 37.58
C ARG A 155 11.96 -1.79 38.56
N GLY A 156 11.34 -0.66 38.20
CA GLY A 156 11.20 0.52 39.06
C GLY A 156 12.21 1.66 38.81
N TYR A 157 13.14 1.52 37.86
CA TYR A 157 14.12 2.55 37.50
C TYR A 157 13.55 3.60 36.53
N GLN A 158 12.46 4.27 36.92
CA GLN A 158 11.69 5.17 36.05
C GLN A 158 12.52 6.33 35.48
N LEU A 159 13.35 6.97 36.32
CA LEU A 159 14.18 8.11 35.90
C LEU A 159 15.23 7.71 34.86
N TRP A 160 15.91 6.57 35.06
CA TRP A 160 16.91 6.05 34.13
C TRP A 160 16.29 5.62 32.81
N ALA A 161 15.12 4.98 32.85
CA ALA A 161 14.37 4.61 31.65
C ALA A 161 13.94 5.85 30.85
N ALA A 162 13.35 6.85 31.52
CA ALA A 162 12.94 8.10 30.88
C ALA A 162 14.14 8.87 30.30
N ALA A 163 15.25 8.97 31.04
CA ALA A 163 16.47 9.64 30.60
C ALA A 163 17.10 8.92 29.38
N GLY A 164 17.20 7.60 29.42
CA GLY A 164 17.73 6.80 28.30
C GLY A 164 16.88 6.92 27.04
N LEU A 165 15.56 6.81 27.16
CA LEU A 165 14.61 6.98 26.04
C LEU A 165 14.62 8.41 25.51
N GLY A 166 14.67 9.41 26.39
CA GLY A 166 14.76 10.82 26.03
C GLY A 166 16.05 11.12 25.26
N ALA A 167 17.20 10.65 25.75
CA ALA A 167 18.48 10.80 25.06
C ALA A 167 18.46 10.13 23.67
N LEU A 168 17.96 8.90 23.58
CA LEU A 168 17.83 8.18 22.31
C LEU A 168 16.92 8.93 21.32
N THR A 169 15.81 9.49 21.81
CA THR A 169 14.89 10.31 21.01
C THR A 169 15.60 11.53 20.44
N VAL A 170 16.33 12.28 21.27
CA VAL A 170 17.08 13.47 20.83
C VAL A 170 18.13 13.11 19.78
N VAL A 171 18.85 11.99 19.97
CA VAL A 171 19.82 11.49 18.99
C VAL A 171 19.16 11.18 17.66
N PHE A 172 18.00 10.51 17.65
CA PHE A 172 17.30 10.17 16.41
C PHE A 172 16.71 11.40 15.71
N ILE A 173 16.20 12.38 16.46
CA ILE A 173 15.77 13.68 15.91
C ILE A 173 16.95 14.40 15.27
N ALA A 174 18.08 14.53 15.99
CA ALA A 174 19.28 15.17 15.49
C ALA A 174 19.82 14.48 14.23
N ALA A 175 19.88 13.13 14.24
CA ALA A 175 20.27 12.34 13.08
C ALA A 175 19.35 12.58 11.87
N THR A 176 18.03 12.64 12.09
CA THR A 176 17.04 12.94 11.05
C THR A 176 17.30 14.30 10.40
N VAL A 177 17.55 15.34 11.22
CA VAL A 177 17.84 16.70 10.73
C VAL A 177 19.16 16.76 9.97
N ILE A 178 20.23 16.14 10.51
CA ILE A 178 21.56 16.14 9.89
C ILE A 178 21.55 15.41 8.56
N LEU A 179 20.96 14.20 8.50
CA LEU A 179 20.86 13.43 7.26
C LEU A 179 20.04 14.18 6.19
N ARG A 180 18.95 14.85 6.60
CA ARG A 180 18.14 15.65 5.67
C ARG A 180 18.93 16.84 5.12
N ARG A 181 19.68 17.56 5.97
CA ARG A 181 20.55 18.67 5.54
C ARG A 181 21.67 18.23 4.59
N ARG A 182 22.13 16.98 4.71
CA ARG A 182 23.14 16.38 3.81
C ARG A 182 22.55 15.79 2.53
N GLY A 183 21.25 15.90 2.30
CA GLY A 183 20.59 15.38 1.09
C GLY A 183 20.23 13.89 1.13
N TYR A 184 20.48 13.18 2.24
CA TYR A 184 20.13 11.77 2.38
C TYR A 184 18.66 11.58 2.81
N THR A 185 17.73 11.89 1.90
CA THR A 185 16.27 11.93 2.18
C THR A 185 15.68 10.61 2.65
N VAL A 186 16.06 9.49 2.03
CA VAL A 186 15.55 8.15 2.39
C VAL A 186 16.02 7.73 3.78
N ALA A 187 17.31 7.94 4.08
CA ALA A 187 17.89 7.61 5.38
C ALA A 187 17.31 8.50 6.49
N ALA A 188 17.12 9.80 6.21
CA ALA A 188 16.44 10.71 7.13
C ALA A 188 15.01 10.26 7.44
N GLY A 189 14.24 9.85 6.43
CA GLY A 189 12.87 9.34 6.63
C GLY A 189 12.83 8.09 7.52
N ARG A 190 13.73 7.14 7.32
CA ARG A 190 13.85 5.94 8.17
C ARG A 190 14.16 6.30 9.63
N MET A 191 15.08 7.23 9.87
CA MET A 191 15.37 7.70 11.23
C MET A 191 14.17 8.44 11.84
N GLY A 192 13.48 9.27 11.06
CA GLY A 192 12.30 10.00 11.52
C GLY A 192 11.14 9.09 11.93
N VAL A 193 10.89 8.02 11.18
CA VAL A 193 9.95 6.96 11.55
C VAL A 193 10.43 6.23 12.80
N ALA A 194 11.71 5.88 12.87
CA ALA A 194 12.27 5.17 14.02
C ALA A 194 12.20 5.98 15.33
N THR A 195 12.23 7.32 15.26
CA THR A 195 12.05 8.23 16.42
C THR A 195 10.71 8.04 17.12
N THR A 196 9.68 7.55 16.44
CA THR A 196 8.32 7.43 17.01
C THR A 196 8.29 6.49 18.22
N LEU A 197 9.06 5.40 18.18
CA LEU A 197 9.12 4.43 19.29
C LEU A 197 9.75 5.04 20.56
N PRO A 198 11.01 5.52 20.55
CA PRO A 198 11.62 6.11 21.74
C PRO A 198 10.89 7.39 22.19
N LEU A 199 10.35 8.21 21.29
CA LEU A 199 9.60 9.42 21.64
C LEU A 199 8.34 9.08 22.46
N GLY A 200 7.53 8.14 21.98
CA GLY A 200 6.31 7.73 22.69
C GLY A 200 6.61 7.14 24.06
N LEU A 201 7.64 6.29 24.14
CA LEU A 201 8.06 5.66 25.40
C LEU A 201 8.66 6.67 26.39
N ALA A 202 9.49 7.60 25.91
CA ALA A 202 10.09 8.66 26.74
C ALA A 202 9.01 9.51 27.41
N LEU A 203 8.00 9.92 26.64
CA LEU A 203 6.90 10.75 27.14
C LEU A 203 5.96 10.00 28.07
N ALA A 204 5.71 8.71 27.79
CA ALA A 204 4.96 7.87 28.70
C ALA A 204 5.69 7.66 30.04
N ALA A 205 7.02 7.55 30.01
CA ALA A 205 7.86 7.39 31.20
C ALA A 205 8.09 8.70 31.96
N SER A 206 8.04 9.86 31.30
CA SER A 206 8.30 11.17 31.94
C SER A 206 7.20 11.62 32.90
N LEU A 207 5.98 11.08 32.76
CA LEU A 207 4.85 11.48 33.60
C LEU A 207 4.82 10.64 34.90
N PRO A 208 5.07 11.26 36.08
CA PRO A 208 4.96 10.57 37.36
C PRO A 208 3.50 10.25 37.71
N GLY A 209 3.27 9.14 38.42
CA GLY A 209 1.94 8.70 38.90
C GLY A 209 1.36 7.49 38.18
N ASP A 210 0.38 6.82 38.78
CA ASP A 210 -0.11 5.50 38.30
C ASP A 210 -1.14 5.57 37.14
N GLY A 211 -1.49 6.78 36.72
CA GLY A 211 -2.48 6.99 35.65
C GLY A 211 -1.98 6.57 34.27
N ALA A 212 -2.48 5.45 33.74
CA ALA A 212 -2.17 5.01 32.36
C ALA A 212 -2.75 5.94 31.27
N ALA A 213 -3.97 6.44 31.45
CA ALA A 213 -4.65 7.28 30.47
C ALA A 213 -3.93 8.61 30.15
N PRO A 214 -3.49 9.43 31.13
CA PRO A 214 -2.78 10.68 30.84
C PRO A 214 -1.39 10.45 30.19
N ARG A 215 -0.70 9.36 30.54
CA ARG A 215 0.57 8.97 29.89
C ARG A 215 0.38 8.68 28.40
N VAL A 216 -0.65 7.89 28.07
CA VAL A 216 -0.99 7.56 26.68
C VAL A 216 -1.44 8.80 25.91
N LEU A 217 -2.21 9.69 26.55
CA LEU A 217 -2.64 10.95 25.94
C LEU A 217 -1.45 11.81 25.52
N LEU A 218 -0.50 12.04 26.44
CA LEU A 218 0.70 12.84 26.15
C LEU A 218 1.55 12.22 25.04
N ALA A 219 1.81 10.91 25.12
CA ALA A 219 2.56 10.19 24.11
C ALA A 219 1.88 10.28 22.73
N ALA A 220 0.56 10.04 22.66
CA ALA A 220 -0.19 10.09 21.41
C ALA A 220 -0.24 11.51 20.81
N ALA A 221 -0.43 12.55 21.62
CA ALA A 221 -0.45 13.94 21.16
C ALA A 221 0.90 14.38 20.57
N CYS A 222 2.02 14.03 21.22
CA CYS A 222 3.34 14.35 20.69
C CYS A 222 3.72 13.51 19.47
N LEU A 223 3.32 12.24 19.39
CA LEU A 223 3.51 11.43 18.19
C LEU A 223 2.73 11.97 17.00
N LEU A 224 1.50 12.45 17.24
CA LEU A 224 0.70 13.15 16.24
C LEU A 224 1.44 14.41 15.74
N ALA A 225 1.93 15.25 16.66
CA ALA A 225 2.68 16.45 16.31
C ALA A 225 3.97 16.13 15.52
N TRP A 226 4.71 15.11 15.95
CA TRP A 226 5.94 14.66 15.28
C TRP A 226 5.67 14.13 13.87
N ALA A 227 4.63 13.30 13.70
CA ALA A 227 4.27 12.75 12.40
C ALA A 227 3.74 13.83 11.44
N LEU A 228 2.96 14.81 11.94
CA LEU A 228 2.55 15.97 11.15
C LEU A 228 3.75 16.82 10.70
N LEU A 229 4.70 17.07 11.61
CA LEU A 229 5.93 17.78 11.30
C LEU A 229 6.71 17.07 10.18
N LEU A 230 6.89 15.74 10.28
CA LEU A 230 7.58 14.95 9.26
C LEU A 230 6.84 14.93 7.92
N LEU A 231 5.51 14.85 7.94
CA LEU A 231 4.67 14.88 6.74
C LEU A 231 4.76 16.22 6.00
N VAL A 232 4.81 17.35 6.74
CA VAL A 232 4.95 18.69 6.15
C VAL A 232 6.36 18.91 5.61
N LEU A 233 7.38 18.40 6.30
CA LEU A 233 8.78 18.61 5.92
C LEU A 233 9.26 17.65 4.83
N THR A 234 8.68 16.47 4.69
CA THR A 234 9.25 15.38 3.89
C THR A 234 8.24 14.83 2.89
N SER A 235 8.67 14.65 1.64
CA SER A 235 7.86 14.04 0.57
C SER A 235 7.97 12.51 0.49
N THR A 236 8.78 11.90 1.36
CA THR A 236 9.06 10.46 1.43
C THR A 236 8.31 9.83 2.60
N TRP A 237 7.92 8.55 2.48
CA TRP A 237 7.23 7.79 3.55
C TRP A 237 5.86 8.36 3.99
N VAL A 238 5.19 9.07 3.08
CA VAL A 238 3.87 9.70 3.31
C VAL A 238 2.89 8.70 3.92
N ALA A 239 2.79 7.48 3.37
CA ALA A 239 1.90 6.43 3.88
C ALA A 239 2.12 6.12 5.37
N THR A 240 3.37 6.00 5.81
CA THR A 240 3.71 5.69 7.20
C THR A 240 3.33 6.84 8.13
N TYR A 241 3.64 8.08 7.76
CA TYR A 241 3.28 9.25 8.57
C TYR A 241 1.77 9.41 8.67
N THR A 242 1.04 9.23 7.57
CA THR A 242 -0.42 9.27 7.58
C THR A 242 -1.02 8.19 8.49
N ALA A 243 -0.44 6.98 8.48
CA ALA A 243 -0.89 5.93 9.39
C ALA A 243 -0.69 6.33 10.86
N ILE A 244 0.50 6.84 11.21
CA ILE A 244 0.82 7.29 12.57
C ILE A 244 -0.11 8.43 12.98
N ILE A 245 -0.36 9.41 12.12
CA ILE A 245 -1.27 10.54 12.38
C ILE A 245 -2.68 10.02 12.73
N ALA A 246 -3.24 9.15 11.90
CA ALA A 246 -4.59 8.63 12.12
C ALA A 246 -4.70 7.78 13.40
N ILE A 247 -3.69 6.93 13.68
CA ILE A 247 -3.65 6.12 14.90
C ILE A 247 -3.49 7.03 16.13
N SER A 248 -2.50 7.91 16.13
CA SER A 248 -2.20 8.80 17.25
C SER A 248 -3.34 9.76 17.55
N ALA A 249 -4.01 10.31 16.53
CA ALA A 249 -5.20 11.14 16.74
C ALA A 249 -6.34 10.36 17.41
N THR A 250 -6.63 9.15 16.93
CA THR A 250 -7.69 8.29 17.50
C THR A 250 -7.37 7.89 18.94
N VAL A 251 -6.12 7.48 19.20
CA VAL A 251 -5.67 7.08 20.53
C VAL A 251 -5.65 8.28 21.50
N ALA A 252 -5.22 9.46 21.05
CA ALA A 252 -5.27 10.69 21.85
C ALA A 252 -6.71 11.04 22.24
N ILE A 253 -7.66 10.98 21.29
CA ILE A 253 -9.08 11.23 21.58
C ILE A 253 -9.61 10.19 22.58
N ALA A 254 -9.34 8.90 22.37
CA ALA A 254 -9.79 7.85 23.29
C ALA A 254 -9.19 8.01 24.71
N ALA A 255 -7.91 8.38 24.80
CA ALA A 255 -7.24 8.64 26.06
C ALA A 255 -7.81 9.89 26.77
N ALA A 256 -8.07 10.98 26.03
CA ALA A 256 -8.70 12.19 26.55
C ALA A 256 -10.10 11.91 27.09
N VAL A 257 -10.89 11.13 26.35
CA VAL A 257 -12.22 10.71 26.77
C VAL A 257 -12.15 9.87 28.05
N ARG A 258 -11.16 8.97 28.18
CA ARG A 258 -10.94 8.18 29.39
C ARG A 258 -10.48 9.01 30.59
N THR A 259 -9.69 10.06 30.37
CA THR A 259 -9.24 10.96 31.43
C THR A 259 -10.37 11.83 31.95
N LEU A 260 -11.28 12.29 31.08
CA LEU A 260 -12.34 13.23 31.43
C LEU A 260 -13.61 12.53 31.97
N TRP A 261 -14.03 11.42 31.34
CA TRP A 261 -15.31 10.76 31.65
C TRP A 261 -15.17 9.37 32.28
N HIS A 262 -13.95 8.86 32.46
CA HIS A 262 -13.68 7.54 33.07
C HIS A 262 -14.46 6.37 32.46
N LEU A 263 -14.75 6.44 31.17
CA LEU A 263 -15.48 5.39 30.43
C LEU A 263 -14.76 4.03 30.51
N PRO A 264 -15.52 2.91 30.51
CA PRO A 264 -14.94 1.57 30.52
C PRO A 264 -14.20 1.29 29.21
N TYR A 265 -13.16 0.44 29.28
CA TYR A 265 -12.34 0.06 28.13
C TYR A 265 -13.15 -0.59 27.00
N LEU A 266 -14.22 -1.32 27.33
CA LEU A 266 -15.16 -1.88 26.36
C LEU A 266 -15.75 -0.79 25.45
N SER A 267 -16.24 0.30 26.04
CA SER A 267 -16.85 1.40 25.27
C SER A 267 -15.82 2.15 24.43
N LEU A 268 -14.60 2.32 24.94
CA LEU A 268 -13.49 2.87 24.15
C LEU A 268 -13.11 1.96 22.99
N GLY A 269 -13.05 0.65 23.22
CA GLY A 269 -12.79 -0.35 22.19
C GLY A 269 -13.83 -0.31 21.07
N CYS A 270 -15.12 -0.25 21.41
CA CYS A 270 -16.20 -0.05 20.43
C CYS A 270 -16.02 1.24 19.63
N GLY A 271 -15.67 2.36 20.28
CA GLY A 271 -15.40 3.63 19.60
C GLY A 271 -14.22 3.54 18.64
N VAL A 272 -13.11 2.90 19.05
CA VAL A 272 -11.93 2.68 18.21
C VAL A 272 -12.24 1.78 17.02
N LEU A 273 -13.02 0.71 17.21
CA LEU A 273 -13.49 -0.15 16.11
C LEU A 273 -14.39 0.61 15.13
N ALA A 274 -15.27 1.49 15.62
CA ALA A 274 -16.10 2.33 14.76
C ALA A 274 -15.24 3.29 13.92
N VAL A 275 -14.26 3.97 14.54
CA VAL A 275 -13.32 4.84 13.82
C VAL A 275 -12.52 4.06 12.80
N SER A 276 -12.06 2.84 13.14
CA SER A 276 -11.36 1.95 12.20
C SER A 276 -12.21 1.67 10.94
N LEU A 277 -13.47 1.28 11.10
CA LEU A 277 -14.38 1.00 9.98
C LEU A 277 -14.66 2.25 9.15
N LEU A 278 -14.90 3.40 9.80
CA LEU A 278 -15.10 4.68 9.13
C LEU A 278 -13.87 5.12 8.33
N LEU A 279 -12.67 4.87 8.85
CA LEU A 279 -11.42 5.19 8.18
C LEU A 279 -11.23 4.30 6.94
N ALA A 280 -11.54 3.00 7.03
CA ALA A 280 -11.51 2.10 5.88
C ALA A 280 -12.54 2.47 4.80
N SER A 281 -13.76 2.90 5.19
CA SER A 281 -14.80 3.28 4.23
C SER A 281 -14.53 4.62 3.54
N ASN A 282 -13.94 5.58 4.27
CA ASN A 282 -13.66 6.93 3.76
C ASN A 282 -12.21 7.09 3.28
N ALA A 283 -11.41 6.02 3.24
CA ALA A 283 -10.02 6.10 2.79
C ALA A 283 -9.88 6.71 1.37
N PRO A 284 -10.67 6.33 0.34
CA PRO A 284 -10.57 6.93 -0.99
C PRO A 284 -10.91 8.43 -1.03
N THR A 285 -11.95 8.84 -0.29
CA THR A 285 -12.42 10.23 -0.29
C THR A 285 -11.45 11.13 0.46
N LEU A 286 -10.96 10.69 1.63
CA LEU A 286 -9.96 11.40 2.42
C LEU A 286 -8.61 11.48 1.69
N SER A 287 -8.16 10.40 1.07
CA SER A 287 -6.90 10.41 0.33
C SER A 287 -6.95 11.32 -0.90
N ALA A 288 -8.08 11.39 -1.59
CA ALA A 288 -8.28 12.29 -2.71
C ALA A 288 -8.29 13.76 -2.26
N ALA A 289 -9.00 14.05 -1.17
CA ALA A 289 -9.07 15.40 -0.58
C ALA A 289 -7.69 15.87 -0.08
N TRP A 290 -6.95 15.02 0.63
CA TRP A 290 -5.62 15.35 1.17
C TRP A 290 -4.54 15.49 0.10
N ALA A 291 -4.64 14.74 -0.99
CA ALA A 291 -3.78 14.90 -2.17
C ALA A 291 -4.15 16.12 -3.02
N ARG A 292 -5.22 16.85 -2.67
CA ARG A 292 -5.74 18.00 -3.44
C ARG A 292 -5.99 17.63 -4.90
N PHE A 293 -6.66 16.50 -5.10
CA PHE A 293 -7.12 16.15 -6.44
C PHE A 293 -8.02 17.25 -6.98
N PRO A 294 -7.83 17.68 -8.24
CA PRO A 294 -8.70 18.67 -8.85
C PRO A 294 -10.10 18.07 -8.99
N LEU A 295 -11.02 18.52 -8.13
CA LEU A 295 -12.41 18.10 -8.13
C LEU A 295 -13.02 18.39 -9.51
N PRO A 296 -13.74 17.43 -10.11
CA PRO A 296 -14.47 17.68 -11.34
C PRO A 296 -15.54 18.73 -11.06
N ASN A 297 -15.42 19.91 -11.67
CA ASN A 297 -16.48 20.92 -11.64
C ASN A 297 -17.54 20.50 -12.65
N VAL A 298 -18.69 20.02 -12.17
CA VAL A 298 -19.83 19.69 -13.01
C VAL A 298 -20.70 20.94 -13.10
N PRO A 299 -20.68 21.68 -14.24
CA PRO A 299 -21.48 22.90 -14.37
C PRO A 299 -22.97 22.58 -14.29
N ALA A 300 -23.75 23.50 -13.74
CA ALA A 300 -25.20 23.37 -13.76
C ALA A 300 -25.73 23.44 -15.21
N PRO A 301 -26.90 22.84 -15.51
CA PRO A 301 -27.51 22.97 -16.83
C PRO A 301 -27.70 24.46 -17.22
N GLY A 302 -27.05 24.90 -18.30
CA GLY A 302 -27.08 26.28 -18.77
C GLY A 302 -25.88 27.15 -18.38
N GLU A 303 -24.98 26.66 -17.52
CA GLU A 303 -23.70 27.32 -17.26
C GLU A 303 -22.67 27.00 -18.36
N PRO A 304 -21.78 27.96 -18.71
CA PRO A 304 -20.71 27.71 -19.66
C PRO A 304 -19.76 26.62 -19.14
N THR A 305 -19.34 25.73 -20.04
CA THR A 305 -18.41 24.66 -19.71
C THR A 305 -17.11 25.23 -19.14
N PRO A 306 -16.58 24.69 -18.03
CA PRO A 306 -15.34 25.18 -17.45
C PRO A 306 -14.18 25.05 -18.44
N PRO A 307 -13.20 25.97 -18.41
CA PRO A 307 -12.05 25.91 -19.31
C PRO A 307 -11.24 24.62 -19.06
N PRO A 308 -10.58 24.08 -20.10
CA PRO A 308 -9.72 22.93 -19.94
C PRO A 308 -8.61 23.21 -18.92
N LYS A 309 -8.21 22.18 -18.17
CA LYS A 309 -7.14 22.29 -17.17
C LYS A 309 -5.83 22.70 -17.84
N SER A 310 -5.00 23.45 -17.12
CA SER A 310 -3.70 23.89 -17.62
C SER A 310 -2.76 22.69 -17.83
N LEU A 311 -1.82 22.80 -18.79
CA LEU A 311 -0.85 21.73 -19.06
C LEU A 311 -0.02 21.38 -17.82
N ALA A 312 0.35 22.38 -17.02
CA ALA A 312 1.08 22.21 -15.77
C ALA A 312 0.28 21.40 -14.72
N GLU A 313 -1.04 21.56 -14.66
CA GLU A 313 -1.89 20.74 -13.79
C GLU A 313 -1.94 19.28 -14.25
N ILE A 314 -2.01 19.06 -15.57
CA ILE A 314 -2.03 17.72 -16.17
C ILE A 314 -0.69 17.01 -15.93
N GLU A 315 0.43 17.70 -16.09
CA GLU A 315 1.77 17.19 -15.82
C GLU A 315 2.00 16.86 -14.34
N ASP A 316 1.31 17.57 -13.43
CA ASP A 316 1.37 17.31 -11.98
C ASP A 316 0.45 16.14 -11.52
N LEU A 317 -0.50 15.69 -12.36
CA LEU A 317 -1.45 14.63 -11.99
C LEU A 317 -0.79 13.32 -11.57
N PRO A 318 0.24 12.78 -12.26
CA PRO A 318 0.89 11.53 -11.85
C PRO A 318 1.49 11.63 -10.45
N ARG A 319 2.08 12.79 -10.11
CA ARG A 319 2.64 13.04 -8.78
C ARG A 319 1.55 13.06 -7.72
N ARG A 320 0.42 13.74 -7.97
CA ARG A 320 -0.73 13.76 -7.04
C ARG A 320 -1.41 12.41 -6.88
N ALA A 321 -1.47 11.62 -7.95
CA ALA A 321 -1.99 10.25 -7.89
C ALA A 321 -1.11 9.36 -7.01
N ALA A 322 0.21 9.44 -7.16
CA ALA A 322 1.15 8.70 -6.33
C ALA A 322 1.07 9.09 -4.83
N THR A 323 0.94 10.39 -4.53
CA THR A 323 0.77 10.85 -3.15
C THR A 323 -0.58 10.44 -2.56
N SER A 324 -1.66 10.48 -3.34
CA SER A 324 -2.97 9.99 -2.91
C SER A 324 -2.98 8.51 -2.60
N ASN A 325 -2.38 7.68 -3.47
CA ASN A 325 -2.24 6.24 -3.21
C ASN A 325 -1.42 5.98 -1.92
N SER A 326 -0.42 6.83 -1.65
CA SER A 326 0.34 6.78 -0.40
C SER A 326 -0.53 7.12 0.82
N TYR A 327 -1.31 8.21 0.76
CA TYR A 327 -2.25 8.57 1.83
C TYR A 327 -3.27 7.45 2.09
N GLN A 328 -3.82 6.87 1.03
CA GLN A 328 -4.77 5.79 1.08
C GLN A 328 -4.20 4.54 1.75
N SER A 329 -3.00 4.12 1.34
CA SER A 329 -2.29 3.00 1.95
C SER A 329 -2.04 3.23 3.45
N GLY A 330 -1.68 4.46 3.83
CA GLY A 330 -1.50 4.86 5.22
C GLY A 330 -2.79 4.81 6.06
N LEU A 331 -3.90 5.32 5.52
CA LEU A 331 -5.21 5.28 6.16
C LEU A 331 -5.72 3.86 6.38
N ILE A 332 -5.48 2.96 5.42
CA ILE A 332 -5.86 1.56 5.51
C ILE A 332 -5.01 0.82 6.54
N ALA A 333 -3.69 1.05 6.56
CA ALA A 333 -2.82 0.54 7.61
C ALA A 333 -3.27 1.00 9.01
N ALA A 334 -3.62 2.28 9.15
CA ALA A 334 -4.17 2.81 10.40
C ALA A 334 -5.50 2.15 10.79
N SER A 335 -6.41 1.98 9.84
CA SER A 335 -7.68 1.30 10.08
C SER A 335 -7.45 -0.11 10.63
N VAL A 336 -6.54 -0.89 10.04
CA VAL A 336 -6.23 -2.25 10.50
C VAL A 336 -5.61 -2.24 11.90
N ILE A 337 -4.64 -1.37 12.17
CA ILE A 337 -4.02 -1.26 13.51
C ILE A 337 -5.04 -0.82 14.56
N LEU A 338 -5.94 0.09 14.23
CA LEU A 338 -7.05 0.49 15.10
C LEU A 338 -8.06 -0.65 15.30
N ALA A 339 -8.35 -1.46 14.28
CA ALA A 339 -9.21 -2.64 14.42
C ALA A 339 -8.62 -3.64 15.41
N VAL A 340 -7.30 -3.90 15.32
CA VAL A 340 -6.57 -4.77 16.25
C VAL A 340 -6.61 -4.19 17.66
N THR A 341 -6.29 -2.91 17.81
CA THR A 341 -6.25 -2.21 19.11
C THR A 341 -7.63 -2.20 19.77
N GLY A 342 -8.67 -1.87 19.01
CA GLY A 342 -10.07 -1.88 19.47
C GLY A 342 -10.52 -3.29 19.87
N SER A 343 -10.13 -4.32 19.12
CA SER A 343 -10.44 -5.72 19.44
C SER A 343 -9.82 -6.16 20.77
N VAL A 344 -8.56 -5.78 21.01
CA VAL A 344 -7.89 -6.00 22.29
C VAL A 344 -8.64 -5.26 23.41
N LEU A 345 -8.97 -3.99 23.24
CA LEU A 345 -9.70 -3.23 24.28
C LEU A 345 -11.08 -3.82 24.63
N VAL A 346 -11.77 -4.42 23.67
CA VAL A 346 -13.07 -5.08 23.87
C VAL A 346 -12.94 -6.41 24.63
N LEU A 347 -11.90 -7.21 24.35
CA LEU A 347 -11.77 -8.59 24.83
C LEU A 347 -10.76 -8.80 25.96
N TRP A 348 -9.82 -7.88 26.19
CA TRP A 348 -8.65 -8.10 27.06
C TRP A 348 -8.97 -8.19 28.56
N LEU A 349 -9.96 -7.43 29.04
CA LEU A 349 -10.25 -7.29 30.47
C LEU A 349 -11.36 -8.19 31.05
N PRO A 350 -12.39 -8.67 30.32
CA PRO A 350 -13.47 -9.39 30.96
C PRO A 350 -13.04 -10.83 31.33
N ALA A 351 -13.18 -11.21 32.60
CA ALA A 351 -13.04 -12.59 33.07
C ALA A 351 -14.01 -13.58 32.36
N ALA A 352 -15.06 -13.06 31.72
CA ALA A 352 -15.89 -13.75 30.74
C ALA A 352 -16.47 -12.71 29.74
N PRO A 353 -15.88 -12.50 28.56
CA PRO A 353 -16.42 -11.58 27.58
C PRO A 353 -17.80 -12.07 27.12
N ALA A 354 -18.77 -11.17 27.01
CA ALA A 354 -20.09 -11.52 26.47
C ALA A 354 -19.92 -12.11 25.06
N LEU A 355 -20.76 -13.09 24.69
CA LEU A 355 -20.76 -13.68 23.35
C LEU A 355 -20.89 -12.61 22.25
N LEU A 356 -21.61 -11.52 22.54
CA LEU A 356 -21.75 -10.38 21.66
C LEU A 356 -20.42 -9.62 21.42
N ALA A 357 -19.53 -9.56 22.40
CA ALA A 357 -18.21 -8.92 22.27
C ALA A 357 -17.29 -9.75 21.34
N TRP A 358 -17.32 -11.08 21.48
CA TRP A 358 -16.65 -11.99 20.55
C TRP A 358 -17.21 -11.87 19.15
N TRP A 359 -18.53 -11.86 19.02
CA TRP A 359 -19.20 -11.66 17.74
C TRP A 359 -18.80 -10.33 17.09
N LEU A 360 -18.74 -9.22 17.84
CA LEU A 360 -18.36 -7.91 17.33
C LEU A 360 -16.95 -7.93 16.72
N VAL A 361 -15.99 -8.52 17.42
CA VAL A 361 -14.59 -8.62 16.95
C VAL A 361 -14.51 -9.50 15.71
N VAL A 362 -15.12 -10.69 15.74
CA VAL A 362 -15.13 -11.60 14.60
C VAL A 362 -15.80 -10.97 13.38
N ALA A 363 -16.96 -10.34 13.55
CA ALA A 363 -17.67 -9.66 12.47
C ALA A 363 -16.84 -8.51 11.88
N THR A 364 -16.23 -7.68 12.73
CA THR A 364 -15.40 -6.55 12.29
C THR A 364 -14.19 -7.01 11.50
N ILE A 365 -13.45 -8.01 12.01
CA ILE A 365 -12.27 -8.56 11.34
C ILE A 365 -12.64 -9.32 10.06
N THR A 366 -13.80 -9.98 10.04
CA THR A 366 -14.31 -10.61 8.82
C THR A 366 -14.58 -9.56 7.76
N VAL A 367 -15.27 -8.47 8.11
CA VAL A 367 -15.52 -7.35 7.19
C VAL A 367 -14.21 -6.73 6.67
N THR A 368 -13.21 -6.52 7.54
CA THR A 368 -11.93 -5.95 7.07
C THR A 368 -11.23 -6.87 6.07
N VAL A 369 -11.26 -8.20 6.26
CA VAL A 369 -10.71 -9.15 5.27
C VAL A 369 -11.52 -9.16 3.98
N LEU A 370 -12.84 -9.15 4.06
CA LEU A 370 -13.73 -9.13 2.87
C LEU A 370 -13.48 -7.90 2.00
N ARG A 371 -13.14 -6.76 2.61
CA ARG A 371 -12.81 -5.52 1.90
C ARG A 371 -11.57 -5.63 1.03
N MET A 372 -10.68 -6.61 1.24
CA MET A 372 -9.54 -6.87 0.36
C MET A 372 -9.94 -6.92 -1.12
N ARG A 373 -11.14 -7.42 -1.44
CA ARG A 373 -11.67 -7.58 -2.80
C ARG A 373 -12.05 -6.28 -3.51
N ILE A 374 -12.20 -5.19 -2.76
CA ILE A 374 -12.59 -3.88 -3.29
C ILE A 374 -11.36 -3.15 -3.85
N TRP A 375 -10.16 -3.57 -3.45
CA TRP A 375 -8.91 -2.85 -3.70
C TRP A 375 -8.05 -3.57 -4.72
N ASP A 376 -7.75 -2.89 -5.84
CA ASP A 376 -6.83 -3.41 -6.86
C ASP A 376 -5.35 -3.30 -6.43
N SER A 377 -5.05 -2.39 -5.49
CA SER A 377 -3.69 -2.16 -5.00
C SER A 377 -3.25 -3.21 -3.98
N ALA A 378 -2.08 -3.81 -4.21
CA ALA A 378 -1.54 -4.88 -3.38
C ALA A 378 -1.28 -4.47 -1.92
N ILE A 379 -0.80 -3.24 -1.68
CA ILE A 379 -0.41 -2.80 -0.33
C ILE A 379 -1.65 -2.73 0.60
N PRO A 380 -2.73 -2.00 0.26
CA PRO A 380 -4.00 -2.07 0.97
C PRO A 380 -4.55 -3.49 1.16
N ALA A 381 -4.53 -4.30 0.10
CA ALA A 381 -5.04 -5.66 0.12
C ALA A 381 -4.27 -6.53 1.14
N LEU A 382 -2.94 -6.41 1.19
CA LEU A 382 -2.10 -7.10 2.18
C LEU A 382 -2.36 -6.64 3.61
N TRP A 383 -2.64 -5.36 3.84
CA TRP A 383 -3.04 -4.86 5.16
C TRP A 383 -4.36 -5.48 5.63
N PHE A 384 -5.37 -5.53 4.77
CA PHE A 384 -6.64 -6.19 5.09
C PHE A 384 -6.47 -7.68 5.34
N LEU A 385 -5.64 -8.37 4.54
CA LEU A 385 -5.30 -9.77 4.74
C LEU A 385 -4.56 -10.01 6.07
N ALA A 386 -3.71 -9.07 6.49
CA ALA A 386 -2.96 -9.16 7.74
C ALA A 386 -3.84 -8.96 8.99
N ALA A 387 -4.97 -8.27 8.87
CA ALA A 387 -5.86 -7.93 10.00
C ALA A 387 -6.21 -9.12 10.93
N PRO A 388 -6.67 -10.28 10.45
CA PRO A 388 -6.98 -11.43 11.31
C PRO A 388 -5.74 -11.98 12.03
N PHE A 389 -4.60 -12.07 11.33
CA PHE A 389 -3.36 -12.55 11.93
C PHE A 389 -2.85 -11.61 13.03
N LEU A 390 -2.89 -10.30 12.76
CA LEU A 390 -2.50 -9.29 13.73
C LEU A 390 -3.44 -9.29 14.95
N THR A 391 -4.75 -9.43 14.74
CA THR A 391 -5.71 -9.48 15.85
C THR A 391 -5.51 -10.70 16.72
N VAL A 392 -5.36 -11.90 16.12
CA VAL A 392 -5.15 -13.12 16.89
C VAL A 392 -3.80 -13.11 17.61
N ALA A 393 -2.74 -12.62 16.95
CA ALA A 393 -1.43 -12.47 17.59
C ALA A 393 -1.49 -11.49 18.78
N ALA A 394 -2.14 -10.34 18.61
CA ALA A 394 -2.31 -9.36 19.67
C ALA A 394 -3.12 -9.93 20.85
N LEU A 395 -4.25 -10.61 20.59
CA LEU A 395 -5.05 -11.27 21.62
C LEU A 395 -4.26 -12.37 22.34
N THR A 396 -3.45 -13.16 21.62
CA THR A 396 -2.58 -14.18 22.21
C THR A 396 -1.59 -13.57 23.20
N VAL A 397 -0.91 -12.49 22.80
CA VAL A 397 0.02 -11.76 23.68
C VAL A 397 -0.72 -11.15 24.87
N SER A 398 -1.89 -10.55 24.64
CA SER A 398 -2.71 -9.92 25.68
C SER A 398 -3.24 -10.92 26.73
N PHE A 399 -3.70 -12.10 26.31
CA PHE A 399 -4.19 -13.16 27.22
C PHE A 399 -3.05 -13.83 27.98
N THR A 400 -1.91 -14.09 27.33
CA THR A 400 -0.74 -14.67 28.02
C THR A 400 -0.15 -13.68 29.03
N ALA A 401 -0.07 -12.40 28.69
CA ALA A 401 0.42 -11.35 29.60
C ALA A 401 -0.48 -11.12 30.82
N THR A 402 -1.78 -11.47 30.76
CA THR A 402 -2.73 -11.36 31.87
C THR A 402 -2.88 -12.64 32.69
N GLY A 403 -2.13 -13.69 32.38
CA GLY A 403 -2.21 -14.97 33.09
C GLY A 403 -3.34 -15.90 32.65
N HIS A 404 -4.11 -15.54 31.61
CA HIS A 404 -5.18 -16.37 31.05
C HIS A 404 -4.62 -17.40 30.06
N ALA A 405 -3.87 -18.38 30.57
CA ALA A 405 -3.13 -19.35 29.76
C ALA A 405 -4.01 -20.15 28.77
N ILE A 406 -5.22 -20.54 29.20
CA ILE A 406 -6.16 -21.31 28.37
C ILE A 406 -6.67 -20.47 27.19
N ALA A 407 -7.08 -19.23 27.44
CA ALA A 407 -7.52 -18.31 26.38
C ALA A 407 -6.36 -17.99 25.41
N GLY A 408 -5.15 -17.82 25.95
CA GLY A 408 -3.93 -17.67 25.15
C GLY A 408 -3.65 -18.89 24.26
N LEU A 409 -3.85 -20.11 24.77
CA LEU A 409 -3.69 -21.34 24.00
C LEU A 409 -4.72 -21.43 22.86
N TYR A 410 -5.98 -21.10 23.12
CA TYR A 410 -7.01 -21.08 22.07
C TYR A 410 -6.72 -20.01 21.00
N ALA A 411 -6.25 -18.83 21.41
CA ALA A 411 -5.84 -17.78 20.47
C ALA A 411 -4.63 -18.24 19.63
N ALA A 412 -3.63 -18.88 20.23
CA ALA A 412 -2.50 -19.45 19.51
C ALA A 412 -2.95 -20.56 18.54
N ALA A 413 -3.87 -21.44 18.95
CA ALA A 413 -4.44 -22.46 18.08
C ALA A 413 -5.21 -21.84 16.90
N ALA A 414 -5.95 -20.75 17.13
CA ALA A 414 -6.62 -20.00 16.06
C ALA A 414 -5.61 -19.37 15.09
N ALA A 415 -4.46 -18.90 15.59
CA ALA A 415 -3.38 -18.37 14.74
C ALA A 415 -2.83 -19.46 13.82
N VAL A 416 -2.57 -20.65 14.36
CA VAL A 416 -2.13 -21.82 13.58
C VAL A 416 -3.20 -22.25 12.56
N GLY A 417 -4.48 -22.27 12.95
CA GLY A 417 -5.56 -22.55 12.02
C GLY A 417 -5.60 -21.55 10.86
N MET A 418 -5.45 -20.26 11.15
CA MET A 418 -5.45 -19.20 10.13
C MET A 418 -4.24 -19.31 9.19
N THR A 419 -3.05 -19.65 9.70
CA THR A 419 -1.85 -19.83 8.86
C THR A 419 -1.99 -21.04 7.95
N VAL A 420 -2.57 -22.14 8.43
CA VAL A 420 -2.89 -23.31 7.60
C VAL A 420 -3.87 -22.92 6.49
N VAL A 421 -4.93 -22.17 6.81
CA VAL A 421 -5.88 -21.67 5.80
C VAL A 421 -5.19 -20.81 4.75
N LEU A 422 -4.28 -19.92 5.15
CA LEU A 422 -3.50 -19.09 4.22
C LEU A 422 -2.59 -19.91 3.32
N LEU A 423 -1.90 -20.92 3.88
CA LEU A 423 -1.05 -21.83 3.11
C LEU A 423 -1.88 -22.60 2.07
N ILE A 424 -3.02 -23.17 2.48
CA ILE A 424 -3.93 -23.86 1.55
C ILE A 424 -4.42 -22.88 0.47
N ALA A 425 -4.87 -21.69 0.85
CA ALA A 425 -5.32 -20.67 -0.09
C ALA A 425 -4.22 -20.26 -1.09
N SER A 426 -2.95 -20.21 -0.67
CA SER A 426 -1.82 -19.88 -1.54
C SER A 426 -1.55 -20.95 -2.61
N THR A 427 -1.90 -22.21 -2.35
CA THR A 427 -1.76 -23.31 -3.32
C THR A 427 -2.92 -23.39 -4.30
N LEU A 428 -4.09 -22.85 -3.94
CA LEU A 428 -5.24 -22.80 -4.81
C LEU A 428 -5.05 -21.64 -5.79
N LYS A 429 -4.81 -21.92 -7.07
CA LYS A 429 -4.80 -20.89 -8.12
C LYS A 429 -6.17 -20.19 -8.14
N PRO A 430 -6.30 -18.95 -7.63
CA PRO A 430 -7.60 -18.32 -7.49
C PRO A 430 -8.17 -18.07 -8.88
N ARG A 431 -9.38 -18.57 -9.14
CA ARG A 431 -10.13 -18.21 -10.34
C ARG A 431 -10.95 -16.97 -10.05
N GLU A 432 -11.19 -16.16 -11.09
CA GLU A 432 -12.13 -15.04 -10.99
C GLU A 432 -13.49 -15.53 -10.46
N LEU A 433 -14.02 -14.79 -9.50
CA LEU A 433 -15.32 -15.11 -8.91
C LEU A 433 -16.40 -14.88 -9.96
N SER A 434 -17.28 -15.86 -10.14
CA SER A 434 -18.48 -15.66 -10.96
C SER A 434 -19.36 -14.54 -10.38
N ILE A 435 -20.07 -13.82 -11.25
CA ILE A 435 -20.92 -12.69 -10.89
C ILE A 435 -21.88 -13.02 -9.71
N PRO A 436 -22.56 -14.18 -9.68
CA PRO A 436 -23.44 -14.52 -8.55
C PRO A 436 -22.68 -14.69 -7.24
N ARG A 437 -21.50 -15.30 -7.25
CA ARG A 437 -20.69 -15.52 -6.03
C ARG A 437 -20.22 -14.20 -5.44
N ARG A 438 -19.81 -13.25 -6.28
CA ARG A 438 -19.47 -11.88 -5.85
C ARG A 438 -20.66 -11.21 -5.16
N ARG A 439 -21.86 -11.33 -5.75
CA ARG A 439 -23.09 -10.77 -5.17
C ARG A 439 -23.43 -11.35 -3.78
N TYR A 440 -23.29 -12.67 -3.58
CA TYR A 440 -23.52 -13.28 -2.26
C TYR A 440 -22.55 -12.78 -1.21
N LEU A 441 -21.29 -12.64 -1.60
CA LEU A 441 -20.22 -12.13 -0.77
C LEU A 441 -20.41 -10.67 -0.36
N ASP A 442 -20.93 -9.83 -1.27
CA ASP A 442 -21.29 -8.44 -0.98
C ASP A 442 -22.49 -8.36 -0.01
N LEU A 443 -23.49 -9.22 -0.20
CA LEU A 443 -24.65 -9.29 0.69
C LEU A 443 -24.25 -9.75 2.09
N PHE A 444 -23.33 -10.72 2.21
CA PHE A 444 -22.79 -11.18 3.48
C PHE A 444 -22.01 -10.06 4.20
N GLU A 445 -21.15 -9.34 3.49
CA GLU A 445 -20.40 -8.20 4.02
C GLU A 445 -21.34 -7.08 4.54
N ASN A 446 -22.35 -6.72 3.74
CA ASN A 446 -23.35 -5.72 4.11
C ASN A 446 -24.19 -6.15 5.32
N THR A 447 -24.55 -7.44 5.40
CA THR A 447 -25.26 -7.98 6.55
C THR A 447 -24.44 -7.83 7.83
N LEU A 448 -23.15 -8.18 7.78
CA LEU A 448 -22.24 -8.01 8.91
C LEU A 448 -22.14 -6.53 9.32
N LEU A 449 -21.92 -5.62 8.37
CA LEU A 449 -21.86 -4.17 8.63
C LEU A 449 -23.11 -3.63 9.33
N ILE A 450 -24.30 -4.03 8.87
CA ILE A 450 -25.58 -3.62 9.48
C ILE A 450 -25.68 -4.12 10.92
N THR A 451 -25.24 -5.35 11.20
CA THR A 451 -25.31 -5.94 12.55
C THR A 451 -24.27 -5.40 13.53
N ILE A 452 -23.13 -4.88 13.04
CA ILE A 452 -22.04 -4.35 13.87
C ILE A 452 -22.50 -3.13 14.68
N VAL A 453 -23.22 -2.19 14.05
CA VAL A 453 -23.63 -0.93 14.70
C VAL A 453 -24.57 -1.17 15.89
N PRO A 454 -25.67 -1.96 15.77
CA PRO A 454 -26.51 -2.32 16.91
C PRO A 454 -25.75 -3.04 18.02
N ALA A 455 -24.84 -3.96 17.67
CA ALA A 455 -24.03 -4.68 18.66
C ALA A 455 -23.13 -3.73 19.47
N MET A 456 -22.50 -2.75 18.82
CA MET A 456 -21.72 -1.71 19.49
C MET A 456 -22.58 -0.89 20.45
N LEU A 457 -23.76 -0.42 20.01
CA LEU A 457 -24.68 0.37 20.83
C LEU A 457 -25.19 -0.40 22.05
N TRP A 458 -25.42 -1.71 21.90
CA TRP A 458 -25.79 -2.60 22.98
C TRP A 458 -24.63 -2.80 23.98
N LEU A 459 -23.42 -3.12 23.50
CA LEU A 459 -22.24 -3.34 24.34
C LEU A 459 -21.84 -2.09 25.13
N VAL A 460 -21.98 -0.91 24.53
CA VAL A 460 -21.73 0.37 25.21
C VAL A 460 -22.77 0.65 26.32
N GLY A 461 -23.91 -0.04 26.29
CA GLY A 461 -25.00 0.13 27.26
C GLY A 461 -25.91 1.32 26.97
N LEU A 462 -25.88 1.88 25.75
CA LEU A 462 -26.72 3.01 25.37
C LEU A 462 -28.21 2.61 25.34
N VAL A 463 -28.50 1.41 24.84
CA VAL A 463 -29.87 0.87 24.80
C VAL A 463 -30.42 0.68 26.21
N SER A 464 -29.61 0.15 27.13
CA SER A 464 -30.00 0.02 28.55
C SER A 464 -30.17 1.38 29.22
N LEU A 465 -29.35 2.37 28.88
CA LEU A 465 -29.47 3.74 29.39
C LEU A 465 -30.81 4.36 28.97
N ILE A 466 -31.17 4.24 27.68
CA ILE A 466 -32.45 4.77 27.15
C ILE A 466 -33.63 4.05 27.79
N ARG A 467 -33.58 2.71 27.88
CA ARG A 467 -34.64 1.90 28.49
C ARG A 467 -34.88 2.27 29.96
N ASN A 468 -33.81 2.45 30.73
CA ASN A 468 -33.90 2.71 32.17
C ASN A 468 -34.13 4.20 32.50
N ARG A 469 -33.94 5.11 31.54
CA ARG A 469 -34.30 6.54 31.71
C ARG A 469 -35.79 6.80 31.61
N GLY A 470 -36.58 5.91 30.99
CA GLY A 470 -38.04 6.03 30.93
C GLY A 470 -38.77 5.59 32.21
N SER A 471 -38.04 5.10 33.23
CA SER A 471 -38.60 4.62 34.50
C SER A 471 -38.22 5.47 35.72
N LEU A 472 -37.72 6.70 35.49
CA LEU A 472 -37.54 7.77 36.47
C LEU A 472 -38.49 8.91 36.08
#